data_AF-A0A4U7ETW7-F1
#
_entry.id   AF-A0A4U7ETW7-F1
#
_cell.length_a   1.000
_cell.length_b   1.000
_cell.length_c   1.000
_cell.angle_alpha   90.00
_cell.angle_beta   90.00
_cell.angle_gamma   90.00
#
_symmetry.space_group_name_H-M   'P 1'
#
loop_
_entity.id
_entity.type
_entity.pdbx_description
1 polymer ?
#
loop_
_entity_poly.entity_id
_entity_poly.type
_entity_poly.pdbx_seq_one_letter_code
_entity_poly.pdbx_strand_id
1 'polypeptide(L)'
;MILRYYADAEIREWHDHTLRLFRTLYDTHGIAVEIDRIDEQHGTIANFPGEIRSSRPEDVYERDLKRNRALNQTIDQTPSEAFKRYGKLDIAGNVAVVDDEGTVQWASTLPGYANGYRPGVASQTAMDFLEDIATRPSNRLCVKCLSLLDGGETFCPDCGREFP
;
A
#
# COMPACT_ATOMS: atom_id res chain seq x y z
N MET A 1 10.31 1.39 -8.69
CA MET A 1 9.36 1.58 -7.59
C MET A 1 8.43 0.39 -7.54
N ILE A 2 7.91 0.05 -6.37
CA ILE A 2 7.13 -1.16 -6.14
C ILE A 2 5.94 -0.90 -5.21
N LEU A 3 4.82 -1.58 -5.47
CA LEU A 3 3.68 -1.61 -4.57
C LEU A 3 3.83 -2.78 -3.60
N ARG A 4 3.97 -2.48 -2.31
CA ARG A 4 4.16 -3.46 -1.24
C ARG A 4 2.84 -3.72 -0.52
N TYR A 5 2.53 -4.99 -0.29
CA TYR A 5 1.51 -5.40 0.66
C TYR A 5 2.17 -5.86 1.96
N TYR A 6 1.86 -5.19 3.07
CA TYR A 6 2.13 -5.70 4.41
C TYR A 6 1.08 -6.77 4.72
N ALA A 7 1.40 -8.00 4.35
CA ALA A 7 0.43 -9.06 4.20
C ALA A 7 -0.14 -9.56 5.52
N ASP A 8 -1.11 -10.44 5.34
CA ASP A 8 -1.84 -11.13 6.38
C ASP A 8 -2.74 -10.19 7.20
N ALA A 9 -3.64 -9.48 6.53
CA ALA A 9 -4.71 -8.73 7.20
C ALA A 9 -5.53 -9.65 8.14
N GLU A 10 -5.95 -9.17 9.31
CA GLU A 10 -6.77 -9.95 10.26
C GLU A 10 -8.02 -10.57 9.60
N ILE A 11 -8.64 -9.81 8.69
CA ILE A 11 -9.80 -10.27 7.92
C ILE A 11 -9.32 -10.99 6.66
N ARG A 12 -9.59 -12.29 6.60
CA ARG A 12 -9.19 -13.17 5.48
C ARG A 12 -9.73 -12.68 4.14
N GLU A 13 -10.96 -12.20 4.10
CA GLU A 13 -11.58 -11.70 2.87
C GLU A 13 -10.82 -10.49 2.31
N TRP A 14 -10.33 -9.60 3.17
CA TRP A 14 -9.49 -8.46 2.77
C TRP A 14 -8.13 -8.94 2.27
N HIS A 15 -7.51 -9.89 2.97
CA HIS A 15 -6.25 -10.50 2.53
C HIS A 15 -6.37 -11.10 1.13
N ASP A 16 -7.35 -11.99 0.92
CA ASP A 16 -7.57 -12.67 -0.35
C ASP A 16 -7.94 -11.68 -1.46
N HIS A 17 -8.66 -10.62 -1.14
CA HIS A 17 -9.01 -9.57 -2.10
C HIS A 17 -7.79 -8.75 -2.50
N THR A 18 -6.96 -8.32 -1.56
CA THR A 18 -5.70 -7.61 -1.83
C THR A 18 -4.80 -8.42 -2.75
N LEU A 19 -4.66 -9.73 -2.51
CA LEU A 19 -3.87 -10.62 -3.39
C LEU A 19 -4.41 -10.65 -4.83
N ARG A 20 -5.74 -10.64 -5.01
CA ARG A 20 -6.35 -10.57 -6.35
C ARG A 20 -6.08 -9.22 -7.01
N LEU A 21 -6.22 -8.10 -6.29
CA LEU A 21 -5.94 -6.77 -6.83
C LEU A 21 -4.48 -6.61 -7.22
N PHE A 22 -3.54 -7.11 -6.41
CA PHE A 22 -2.11 -7.08 -6.73
C PHE A 22 -1.78 -7.86 -8.02
N ARG A 23 -2.42 -9.02 -8.23
CA ARG A 23 -2.31 -9.74 -9.51
C ARG A 23 -2.85 -8.92 -10.67
N THR A 24 -4.03 -8.33 -10.54
CA THR A 24 -4.60 -7.44 -11.58
C THR A 24 -3.67 -6.27 -11.90
N LEU A 25 -3.09 -5.63 -10.88
CA LEU A 25 -2.17 -4.51 -11.02
C LEU A 25 -0.89 -4.91 -11.76
N TYR A 26 -0.37 -6.10 -11.49
CA TYR A 26 0.76 -6.65 -12.20
C TYR A 26 0.40 -7.02 -13.66
N ASP A 27 -0.62 -7.86 -13.85
CA ASP A 27 -0.95 -8.44 -15.16
C ASP A 27 -1.53 -7.41 -16.13
N THR A 28 -2.35 -6.48 -15.64
CA THR A 28 -3.08 -5.51 -16.47
C THR A 28 -2.31 -4.20 -16.64
N HIS A 29 -1.70 -3.71 -15.55
CA HIS A 29 -1.10 -2.37 -15.52
C HIS A 29 0.43 -2.40 -15.50
N GLY A 30 1.05 -3.58 -15.39
CA GLY A 30 2.51 -3.74 -15.35
C GLY A 30 3.16 -3.15 -14.10
N ILE A 31 2.39 -2.95 -13.03
CA ILE A 31 2.90 -2.39 -11.77
C ILE A 31 3.67 -3.49 -11.04
N ALA A 32 4.93 -3.22 -10.70
CA ALA A 32 5.72 -4.13 -9.86
C ALA A 32 5.07 -4.25 -8.47
N VAL A 33 4.99 -5.48 -7.97
CA VAL A 33 4.36 -5.78 -6.69
C VAL A 33 5.26 -6.65 -5.81
N GLU A 34 5.15 -6.50 -4.50
CA GLU A 34 5.80 -7.38 -3.51
C GLU A 34 4.91 -7.59 -2.28
N ILE A 35 5.22 -8.64 -1.53
CA ILE A 35 4.57 -8.98 -0.27
C ILE A 35 5.62 -9.08 0.84
N ASP A 36 5.34 -8.39 1.95
CA ASP A 36 6.03 -8.59 3.22
C ASP A 36 5.03 -9.16 4.23
N ARG A 37 5.13 -10.45 4.53
CA ARG A 37 4.26 -11.15 5.47
C ARG A 37 4.67 -10.81 6.89
N ILE A 38 3.83 -10.02 7.56
CA ILE A 38 4.13 -9.50 8.89
C ILE A 38 3.64 -10.45 9.99
N ASP A 39 2.47 -11.04 9.78
CA ASP A 39 1.80 -11.88 10.77
C ASP A 39 1.24 -13.11 10.07
N GLU A 40 2.05 -14.14 9.85
CA GLU A 40 1.65 -15.28 9.00
C GLU A 40 0.45 -16.05 9.58
N GLN A 41 -0.75 -15.79 9.06
CA GLN A 41 -2.00 -16.41 9.53
C GLN A 41 -2.82 -17.07 8.41
N HIS A 42 -2.64 -16.71 7.14
CA HIS A 42 -3.49 -17.21 6.03
C HIS A 42 -2.88 -18.33 5.19
N GLY A 43 -1.87 -19.03 5.72
CA GLY A 43 -1.18 -20.11 5.01
C GLY A 43 -0.27 -19.60 3.88
N THR A 44 0.15 -20.47 2.97
CA THR A 44 1.11 -20.13 1.91
C THR A 44 0.44 -19.40 0.75
N ILE A 45 1.07 -18.32 0.29
CA ILE A 45 0.67 -17.58 -0.91
C ILE A 45 1.42 -18.17 -2.13
N ALA A 46 0.73 -18.97 -2.93
CA ALA A 46 1.31 -19.63 -4.10
C ALA A 46 1.12 -18.80 -5.39
N ASN A 47 2.09 -18.88 -6.31
CA ASN A 47 2.03 -18.25 -7.63
C ASN A 47 1.75 -16.73 -7.57
N PHE A 48 2.45 -16.03 -6.70
CA PHE A 48 2.43 -14.56 -6.69
C PHE A 48 3.51 -14.05 -7.66
N PRO A 49 3.21 -13.04 -8.50
CA PRO A 49 4.14 -12.58 -9.54
C PRO A 49 5.36 -11.80 -8.99
N GLY A 50 5.31 -11.35 -7.74
CA GLY A 50 6.35 -10.58 -7.08
C GLY A 50 7.16 -11.33 -6.03
N GLU A 51 8.07 -10.63 -5.36
CA GLU A 51 8.80 -11.16 -4.20
C GLU A 51 7.85 -11.33 -3.02
N ILE A 52 7.99 -12.45 -2.30
CA ILE A 52 7.37 -12.67 -1.00
C ILE A 52 8.49 -12.84 0.02
N ARG A 53 8.47 -12.02 1.06
CA ARG A 53 9.31 -12.18 2.25
C ARG A 53 8.47 -12.20 3.50
N SER A 54 9.07 -12.62 4.60
CA SER A 54 8.45 -12.59 5.93
C SER A 54 9.32 -11.76 6.86
N SER A 55 8.69 -10.85 7.61
CA SER A 55 9.36 -9.96 8.56
C SER A 55 8.56 -9.85 9.83
N ARG A 56 9.20 -9.50 10.95
CA ARG A 56 8.46 -9.18 12.17
C ARG A 56 7.84 -7.79 12.08
N PRO A 57 6.71 -7.52 12.76
CA PRO A 57 6.13 -6.17 12.82
C PRO A 57 7.14 -5.10 13.24
N GLU A 58 8.01 -5.41 14.21
CA GLU A 58 9.02 -4.48 14.71
C GLU A 58 10.06 -4.13 13.66
N ASP A 59 10.51 -5.12 12.88
CA ASP A 59 11.51 -4.93 11.83
C ASP A 59 10.96 -4.04 10.72
N VAL A 60 9.70 -4.27 10.33
CA VAL A 60 8.99 -3.41 9.36
C VAL A 60 8.82 -1.99 9.92
N TYR A 61 8.40 -1.85 11.17
CA TYR A 61 8.20 -0.54 11.78
C TYR A 61 9.49 0.29 11.83
N GLU A 62 10.62 -0.31 12.23
CA GLU A 62 11.91 0.39 12.27
C GLU A 62 12.45 0.70 10.86
N ARG A 63 12.31 -0.23 9.91
CA ARG A 63 12.81 -0.09 8.53
C ARG A 63 12.02 0.93 7.73
N ASP A 64 10.70 0.82 7.75
CA ASP A 64 9.82 1.48 6.77
C ASP A 64 9.10 2.72 7.35
N LEU A 65 8.80 2.75 8.66
CA LEU A 65 7.78 3.64 9.21
C LEU A 65 8.34 4.68 10.20
N LYS A 66 9.03 4.27 11.26
CA LYS A 66 9.31 5.08 12.46
C LYS A 66 10.05 6.39 12.21
N ARG A 67 11.03 6.40 11.30
CA ARG A 67 11.89 7.56 11.01
C ARG A 67 11.88 7.94 9.54
N ASN A 68 10.76 7.68 8.87
CA ASN A 68 10.61 7.93 7.46
C ASN A 68 10.05 9.34 7.21
N ARG A 69 10.93 10.28 6.83
CA ARG A 69 10.54 11.67 6.58
C ARG A 69 9.64 11.82 5.35
N ALA A 70 9.86 11.01 4.31
CA ALA A 70 9.05 11.05 3.09
C ALA A 70 7.61 10.63 3.40
N LEU A 71 7.45 9.49 4.09
CA LEU A 71 6.14 9.03 4.57
C LEU A 71 5.45 10.09 5.44
N ASN A 72 6.15 10.70 6.40
CA ASN A 72 5.56 11.71 7.29
C ASN A 72 4.99 12.93 6.56
N GLN A 73 5.39 13.18 5.32
CA GLN A 73 4.87 14.29 4.51
C GLN A 73 3.63 13.90 3.70
N THR A 74 3.34 12.61 3.57
CA THR A 74 2.28 12.07 2.71
C THR A 74 1.12 11.43 3.47
N ILE A 75 1.27 11.18 4.78
CA ILE A 75 0.18 10.70 5.64
C ILE A 75 -0.26 11.77 6.65
N ASP A 76 -1.54 11.77 7.00
CA ASP A 76 -2.13 12.78 7.88
C ASP A 76 -1.66 12.70 9.34
N GLN A 77 -1.18 11.53 9.77
CA GLN A 77 -0.84 11.21 11.15
C GLN A 77 0.64 10.87 11.26
N THR A 78 1.24 11.01 12.45
CA THR A 78 2.59 10.48 12.65
C THR A 78 2.58 8.94 12.51
N PRO A 79 3.67 8.29 12.07
CA PRO A 79 3.74 6.84 11.96
C PRO A 79 3.43 6.13 13.28
N SER A 80 3.79 6.73 14.41
CA SER A 80 3.41 6.21 15.73
C SER A 80 1.91 6.25 15.98
N GLU A 81 1.21 7.28 15.53
CA GLU A 81 -0.26 7.36 15.69
C GLU A 81 -0.97 6.41 14.72
N ALA A 82 -0.47 6.33 13.49
CA ALA A 82 -1.05 5.50 12.44
C ALA A 82 -0.87 3.99 12.70
N PHE A 83 0.34 3.57 13.06
CA PHE A 83 0.75 2.16 13.05
C PHE A 83 1.04 1.58 14.44
N LYS A 84 0.90 2.37 15.51
CA LYS A 84 1.08 1.87 16.89
C LYS A 84 -0.13 2.18 17.75
N ARG A 85 -0.99 1.17 17.95
CA ARG A 85 -2.22 1.28 18.76
C ARG A 85 -2.08 0.52 20.07
N TYR A 86 -2.28 1.22 21.19
CA TYR A 86 -2.19 0.65 22.54
C TYR A 86 -0.90 -0.13 22.82
N GLY A 87 0.22 0.31 22.23
CA GLY A 87 1.52 -0.33 22.38
C GLY A 87 1.79 -1.49 21.41
N LYS A 88 0.82 -1.91 20.61
CA LYS A 88 0.96 -2.93 19.56
C LYS A 88 1.13 -2.29 18.19
N LEU A 89 1.88 -2.96 17.32
CA LEU A 89 2.04 -2.54 15.92
C LEU A 89 0.87 -3.07 15.09
N ASP A 90 0.15 -2.16 14.43
CA ASP A 90 -1.03 -2.41 13.61
C ASP A 90 -0.67 -2.09 12.15
N ILE A 91 0.07 -3.00 11.51
CA ILE A 91 0.66 -2.81 10.18
C ILE A 91 0.05 -3.77 9.16
N ALA A 92 -0.22 -5.02 9.57
CA ALA A 92 -0.75 -6.05 8.69
C ALA A 92 -2.07 -5.62 8.05
N GLY A 93 -2.21 -5.90 6.76
CA GLY A 93 -3.34 -5.45 5.94
C GLY A 93 -3.11 -4.13 5.20
N ASN A 94 -2.11 -3.33 5.57
CA ASN A 94 -1.81 -2.08 4.88
C ASN A 94 -0.97 -2.31 3.60
N VAL A 95 -0.99 -1.30 2.72
CA VAL A 95 -0.19 -1.26 1.50
C VAL A 95 0.68 -0.02 1.47
N ALA A 96 1.77 -0.08 0.71
CA ALA A 96 2.73 1.00 0.58
C ALA A 96 3.26 1.15 -0.84
N VAL A 97 3.55 2.39 -1.22
CA VAL A 97 4.35 2.71 -2.40
C VAL A 97 5.80 2.89 -1.95
N VAL A 98 6.69 2.14 -2.57
CA VAL A 98 8.12 2.11 -2.24
C VAL A 98 8.92 2.54 -3.46
N ASP A 99 9.86 3.44 -3.27
CA ASP A 99 10.73 3.89 -4.36
C ASP A 99 11.81 2.86 -4.72
N ASP A 100 12.65 3.20 -5.70
CA ASP A 100 13.74 2.34 -6.16
C ASP A 100 14.88 2.19 -5.13
N GLU A 101 14.96 3.07 -4.14
CA GLU A 101 15.93 2.98 -3.04
C GLU A 101 15.40 2.12 -1.87
N GLY A 102 14.15 1.66 -1.97
CA GLY A 102 13.49 0.90 -0.92
C GLY A 102 12.83 1.76 0.16
N THR A 103 12.76 3.08 -0.02
CA THR A 103 12.12 4.00 0.91
C THR A 103 10.61 4.05 0.67
N VAL A 104 9.83 3.92 1.74
CA VAL A 104 8.37 4.05 1.66
C VAL A 104 8.00 5.52 1.45
N GLN A 105 7.37 5.82 0.31
CA GLN A 105 6.93 7.16 -0.04
C GLN A 105 5.51 7.45 0.47
N TRP A 106 4.69 6.42 0.58
CA TRP A 106 3.33 6.47 1.11
C TRP A 106 2.91 5.11 1.64
N ALA A 107 2.04 5.08 2.65
CA ALA A 107 1.40 3.87 3.12
C ALA A 107 -0.04 4.16 3.55
N SER A 108 -0.95 3.22 3.32
CA SER A 108 -2.26 3.24 3.94
C SER A 108 -2.11 3.13 5.46
N THR A 109 -3.00 3.78 6.20
CA THR A 109 -3.03 3.71 7.68
C THR A 109 -4.24 2.95 8.20
N LEU A 110 -5.12 2.51 7.28
CA LEU A 110 -6.31 1.72 7.55
C LEU A 110 -6.36 0.54 6.56
N PRO A 111 -6.39 -0.72 7.01
CA PRO A 111 -6.33 -1.88 6.12
C PRO A 111 -7.64 -2.20 5.37
N GLY A 112 -8.78 -1.69 5.85
CA GLY A 112 -10.10 -2.01 5.30
C GLY A 112 -10.65 -0.99 4.30
N TYR A 113 -11.98 -1.00 4.12
CA TYR A 113 -12.74 -0.01 3.34
C TYR A 113 -13.17 1.19 4.19
N ALA A 114 -13.30 2.37 3.58
CA ALA A 114 -13.70 3.60 4.24
C ALA A 114 -15.08 3.52 4.92
N ASN A 115 -16.00 2.70 4.39
CA ASN A 115 -17.34 2.48 4.97
C ASN A 115 -17.31 1.81 6.36
N GLY A 116 -16.20 1.15 6.72
CA GLY A 116 -15.95 0.61 8.05
C GLY A 116 -15.38 1.64 9.03
N TYR A 117 -15.15 2.88 8.59
CA TYR A 117 -14.50 3.93 9.35
C TYR A 117 -15.31 5.25 9.32
N ARG A 118 -14.75 6.30 9.93
CA ARG A 118 -15.36 7.64 9.92
C ARG A 118 -15.37 8.24 8.51
N PRO A 119 -16.33 9.12 8.17
CA PRO A 119 -16.34 9.81 6.88
C PRO A 119 -15.01 10.54 6.59
N GLY A 120 -14.62 10.58 5.32
CA GLY A 120 -13.45 11.35 4.86
C GLY A 120 -12.10 10.64 4.99
N VAL A 121 -12.06 9.32 5.19
CA VAL A 121 -10.80 8.55 5.31
C VAL A 121 -10.49 7.65 4.12
N ALA A 122 -11.21 7.77 3.01
CA ALA A 122 -10.98 6.96 1.81
C ALA A 122 -9.55 7.14 1.23
N SER A 123 -8.91 8.28 1.51
CA SER A 123 -7.52 8.50 1.13
C SER A 123 -6.52 7.65 1.93
N GLN A 124 -6.93 7.13 3.08
CA GLN A 124 -6.08 6.45 4.07
C GLN A 124 -6.23 4.92 4.02
N THR A 125 -7.22 4.41 3.29
CA THR A 125 -7.61 3.00 3.28
C THR A 125 -6.91 2.21 2.19
N ALA A 126 -6.44 1.01 2.54
CA ALA A 126 -5.79 0.10 1.60
C ALA A 126 -6.77 -0.35 0.51
N MET A 127 -7.98 -0.75 0.89
CA MET A 127 -8.94 -1.34 -0.06
C MET A 127 -9.43 -0.32 -1.10
N ASP A 128 -9.84 0.87 -0.67
CA ASP A 128 -10.29 1.90 -1.61
C ASP A 128 -9.14 2.35 -2.53
N PHE A 129 -7.92 2.50 -1.99
CA PHE A 129 -6.75 2.80 -2.80
C PHE A 129 -6.51 1.73 -3.88
N LEU A 130 -6.50 0.45 -3.51
CA LEU A 130 -6.22 -0.64 -4.44
C LEU A 130 -7.32 -0.81 -5.51
N GLU A 131 -8.59 -0.66 -5.14
CA GLU A 131 -9.70 -0.73 -6.09
C GLU A 131 -9.67 0.43 -7.09
N ASP A 132 -9.34 1.64 -6.63
CA ASP A 132 -9.17 2.82 -7.48
C ASP A 132 -8.08 2.57 -8.52
N ILE A 133 -6.90 2.12 -8.09
CA ILE A 133 -5.76 1.93 -9.00
C ILE A 133 -5.90 0.69 -9.89
N ALA A 134 -6.63 -0.34 -9.44
CA ALA A 134 -6.92 -1.49 -10.27
C ALA A 134 -7.90 -1.14 -11.40
N THR A 135 -8.85 -0.24 -11.13
CA THR A 135 -9.80 0.27 -12.13
C THR A 135 -9.12 1.22 -13.10
N ARG A 136 -8.46 2.26 -12.57
CA ARG A 136 -7.72 3.24 -13.36
C ARG A 136 -6.58 3.80 -12.51
N PRO A 137 -5.33 3.37 -12.73
CA PRO A 137 -4.19 3.77 -11.91
C PRO A 137 -4.06 5.28 -11.72
N SER A 138 -4.30 6.07 -12.77
CA SER A 138 -4.20 7.53 -12.72
C SER A 138 -5.16 8.21 -11.75
N ASN A 139 -6.13 7.48 -11.18
CA ASN A 139 -6.93 7.97 -10.06
C ASN A 139 -6.08 8.28 -8.81
N ARG A 140 -4.97 7.55 -8.61
CA ARG A 140 -4.14 7.69 -7.39
C ARG A 140 -2.63 7.59 -7.63
N LEU A 141 -2.19 7.04 -8.76
CA LEU A 141 -0.76 6.87 -9.05
C LEU A 141 -0.42 6.89 -10.54
N CYS A 142 0.81 7.31 -10.85
CA CYS A 142 1.38 7.15 -12.18
C CYS A 142 1.98 5.76 -12.36
N VAL A 143 1.50 4.95 -13.31
CA VAL A 143 2.04 3.58 -13.51
C VAL A 143 3.52 3.55 -13.95
N LYS A 144 4.08 4.67 -14.42
CA LYS A 144 5.50 4.74 -14.85
C LYS A 144 6.45 4.93 -13.67
N CYS A 145 6.10 5.81 -12.73
CA CYS A 145 6.99 6.23 -11.66
C CYS A 145 6.37 6.07 -10.26
N LEU A 146 5.17 5.48 -10.15
CA LEU A 146 4.38 5.30 -8.93
C LEU A 146 4.17 6.55 -8.05
N SER A 147 4.47 7.74 -8.57
CA SER A 147 4.12 9.01 -7.94
C SER A 147 2.63 9.07 -7.63
N LEU A 148 2.30 9.53 -6.43
CA LEU A 148 0.93 9.75 -6.00
C LEU A 148 0.28 10.86 -6.83
N LEU A 149 -1.01 10.70 -7.10
CA LEU A 149 -1.84 11.62 -7.87
C LEU A 149 -3.11 11.94 -7.09
N ASP A 150 -3.66 13.12 -7.33
CA ASP A 150 -4.94 13.57 -6.78
C ASP A 150 -6.14 13.06 -7.61
N GLY A 151 -5.88 12.50 -8.81
CA GLY A 151 -6.87 11.86 -9.68
C GLY A 151 -7.56 12.81 -10.67
N GLY A 152 -7.16 14.08 -10.68
CA GLY A 152 -7.66 15.11 -11.60
C GLY A 152 -6.67 15.49 -12.70
N GLU A 153 -5.46 14.93 -12.66
CA GLU A 153 -4.38 15.26 -13.56
C GLU A 153 -4.59 14.64 -14.94
N THR A 154 -4.14 15.36 -15.97
CA THR A 154 -4.05 14.87 -17.35
C THR A 154 -2.66 14.33 -17.70
N PHE A 155 -1.68 14.59 -16.85
CA PHE A 155 -0.31 14.08 -16.95
C PHE A 155 0.32 13.92 -15.56
N CYS A 156 1.33 13.07 -15.44
CA CYS A 156 2.08 12.91 -14.21
C CYS A 156 3.02 14.12 -13.99
N PRO A 157 2.88 14.87 -12.88
CA PRO A 157 3.72 16.03 -12.60
C PRO A 157 5.20 15.67 -12.41
N ASP A 158 5.50 14.45 -11.95
CA ASP A 158 6.88 14.04 -11.64
C ASP A 158 7.64 13.52 -12.87
N CYS A 159 6.97 12.78 -13.76
CA CYS A 159 7.65 12.14 -14.90
C CYS A 159 7.16 12.60 -16.28
N GLY A 160 6.20 13.54 -16.35
CA GLY A 160 5.66 14.12 -17.58
C GLY A 160 4.86 13.15 -18.46
N ARG A 161 4.45 11.99 -17.93
CA ARG A 161 3.66 11.02 -18.70
C ARG A 161 2.22 11.49 -18.82
N GLU A 162 1.71 11.64 -20.03
CA GLU A 162 0.30 11.89 -20.28
C GLU A 162 -0.56 10.66 -19.93
N PHE A 163 -1.75 10.91 -19.38
CA PHE A 163 -2.74 9.88 -19.08
C PHE A 163 -3.77 9.79 -20.23
N PRO A 164 -4.18 8.57 -20.63
CA PRO A 164 -5.21 8.40 -21.65
C PRO A 164 -6.58 8.93 -21.24
#